data_AF-A0A521LH08-F1
#
_entry.id   AF-A0A521LH08-F1
#
_cell.length_a   1.000
_cell.length_b   1.000
_cell.length_c   1.000
_cell.angle_alpha   90.00
_cell.angle_beta   90.00
_cell.angle_gamma   90.00
#
_symmetry.space_group_name_H-M   'P 1'
#
loop_
_entity.id
_entity.type
_entity.pdbx_description
1 polymer ?
#
loop_
_entity_poly.entity_id
_entity_poly.type
_entity_poly.pdbx_seq_one_letter_code
_entity_poly.pdbx_strand_id
1 'polypeptide(L)'
;MFSWFANMKTMGKLMLGFALVGAIMAIVGYVGVVNMGKINESVDNINNVQLKPLMLATKVRGLVYQMRGQTLTAVLTHNPADREEALAKVKDLNKQVDEIRDTFAKTIKAESVQKAYDEFVKAYDDYRAYRDNTVFKLLLAGDQPGALAALKGEAAGKFKASIDTLNAVVDVKVKVAQGKYDDAVKTYADSKAMLTGVIIGGIGLGLFLGWVIARGIARGLGQVNEVAQKAAEGDLTERVALTTTDEVGTMGRAFDRMMENIARVVGEVRRGSVQVASASGQISSGTQDLSQRTSEQASSLEETTAAMEQMTSTIKQNADNAKQANQLAIAAREVAENGGQVTAKAVASMDEINKSSKKIADIIGVIDEIAFQTNLLALNAA
;
A
#
# COMPACT_ATOMS: atom_id res chain seq x y z
N MET A 1 3.83 -11.15 -19.08
CA MET A 1 4.30 -11.51 -17.72
C MET A 1 3.13 -12.15 -16.99
N PHE A 2 3.30 -13.35 -16.44
CA PHE A 2 2.25 -14.27 -15.97
C PHE A 2 1.01 -13.56 -15.37
N SER A 3 -0.11 -13.58 -16.09
CA SER A 3 -1.37 -12.89 -15.69
C SER A 3 -1.86 -13.35 -14.32
N TRP A 4 -1.65 -14.62 -13.98
CA TRP A 4 -1.94 -15.17 -12.67
C TRP A 4 -1.15 -14.48 -11.54
N PHE A 5 0.16 -14.22 -11.74
CA PHE A 5 0.99 -13.56 -10.74
C PHE A 5 0.61 -12.08 -10.57
N ALA A 6 0.26 -11.40 -11.67
CA ALA A 6 -0.20 -10.02 -11.62
C ALA A 6 -1.51 -9.86 -10.82
N ASN A 7 -2.40 -10.84 -10.92
CA ASN A 7 -3.73 -10.86 -10.29
C ASN A 7 -3.76 -11.39 -8.85
N MET A 8 -2.63 -11.92 -8.37
CA MET A 8 -2.50 -12.43 -7.00
C MET A 8 -2.55 -11.28 -5.99
N LYS A 9 -3.02 -11.54 -4.77
CA LYS A 9 -2.97 -10.55 -3.68
C LYS A 9 -1.53 -10.16 -3.34
N THR A 10 -1.30 -8.90 -2.99
CA THR A 10 0.01 -8.34 -2.60
C THR A 10 0.68 -9.14 -1.48
N MET A 11 -0.07 -9.51 -0.44
CA MET A 11 0.42 -10.41 0.61
C MET A 11 0.86 -11.77 0.05
N GLY A 12 0.10 -12.35 -0.89
CA GLY A 12 0.47 -13.59 -1.55
C GLY A 12 1.75 -13.46 -2.38
N LYS A 13 1.93 -12.35 -3.12
CA LYS A 13 3.16 -12.08 -3.90
C LYS A 13 4.39 -12.02 -3.00
N LEU A 14 4.27 -11.30 -1.87
CA LEU A 14 5.34 -11.18 -0.89
C LEU A 14 5.63 -12.52 -0.21
N MET A 15 4.61 -13.24 0.26
CA MET A 15 4.79 -14.55 0.90
C MET A 15 5.42 -15.58 -0.04
N LEU A 16 5.01 -15.61 -1.32
CA LEU A 16 5.64 -16.48 -2.32
C LEU A 16 7.12 -16.11 -2.51
N GLY A 17 7.43 -14.80 -2.62
CA GLY A 17 8.80 -14.31 -2.75
C GLY A 17 9.67 -14.70 -1.54
N PHE A 18 9.19 -14.46 -0.32
CA PHE A 18 9.89 -14.84 0.91
C PHE A 18 10.01 -16.36 1.08
N ALA A 19 8.98 -17.13 0.72
CA ALA A 19 9.03 -18.58 0.75
C ALA A 19 10.09 -19.14 -0.22
N LEU A 20 10.20 -18.56 -1.43
CA LEU A 20 11.24 -18.93 -2.39
C LEU A 20 12.64 -18.58 -1.87
N VAL A 21 12.83 -17.40 -1.28
CA VAL A 21 14.11 -17.01 -0.66
C VAL A 21 14.45 -17.94 0.52
N GLY A 22 13.47 -18.27 1.36
CA GLY A 22 13.63 -19.22 2.46
C GLY A 22 13.98 -20.63 1.96
N ALA A 23 13.36 -21.10 0.88
CA ALA A 23 13.69 -22.37 0.25
C ALA A 23 15.11 -22.38 -0.30
N ILE A 24 15.56 -21.29 -0.92
CA ILE A 24 16.95 -21.13 -1.39
C ILE A 24 17.91 -21.18 -0.21
N MET A 25 17.61 -20.48 0.90
CA MET A 25 18.44 -20.53 2.11
C MET A 25 18.51 -21.95 2.69
N ALA A 26 17.39 -22.68 2.71
CA ALA A 26 17.35 -24.07 3.15
C ALA A 26 18.20 -24.98 2.25
N ILE A 27 18.15 -24.78 0.92
CA ILE A 27 18.98 -25.51 -0.04
C ILE A 27 20.47 -25.20 0.18
N VAL A 28 20.84 -23.92 0.35
CA VAL A 28 22.22 -23.51 0.65
C VAL A 28 22.71 -24.16 1.95
N GLY A 29 21.89 -24.12 3.00
CA GLY A 29 22.20 -24.75 4.28
C GLY A 29 22.38 -26.26 4.15
N TYR A 30 21.46 -26.94 3.48
CA TYR A 30 21.52 -28.37 3.23
C TYR A 30 22.78 -28.77 2.44
N VAL A 31 23.05 -28.09 1.34
CA VAL A 31 24.25 -28.31 0.51
C VAL A 31 25.52 -28.07 1.33
N GLY A 32 25.54 -27.02 2.16
CA GLY A 32 26.66 -26.72 3.04
C GLY A 32 26.95 -27.85 4.03
N VAL A 33 25.92 -28.37 4.71
CA VAL A 33 26.04 -29.49 5.66
C VAL A 33 26.52 -30.75 4.97
N VAL A 34 25.95 -31.10 3.82
CA VAL A 34 26.35 -32.29 3.05
C VAL A 34 27.82 -32.21 2.61
N ASN A 35 28.25 -31.06 2.08
CA ASN A 35 29.64 -30.87 1.66
C ASN A 35 30.62 -30.89 2.84
N MET A 36 30.23 -30.33 3.99
CA MET A 36 31.05 -30.38 5.20
C MET A 36 31.20 -31.82 5.72
N GLY A 37 30.16 -32.66 5.56
CA GLY A 37 30.24 -34.09 5.84
C GLY A 37 31.29 -34.81 4.98
N LYS A 38 31.33 -34.54 3.66
CA LYS A 38 32.33 -35.12 2.74
C LYS A 38 33.77 -34.70 3.09
N ILE A 39 33.95 -33.43 3.48
CA ILE A 39 35.25 -32.92 3.92
C ILE A 39 35.66 -33.64 5.22
N ASN A 40 34.74 -33.80 6.17
CA ASN A 40 35.02 -34.50 7.42
C ASN A 40 35.38 -35.97 7.20
N GLU A 41 34.69 -36.66 6.27
CA GLU A 41 35.01 -38.04 5.89
C GLU A 41 36.41 -38.14 5.22
N SER A 42 36.78 -37.15 4.41
CA SER A 42 38.13 -37.08 3.80
C SER A 42 39.22 -36.88 4.85
N VAL A 43 38.98 -35.99 5.84
CA VAL A 43 39.89 -35.77 6.98
C VAL A 43 40.01 -37.04 7.84
N ASP A 44 38.89 -37.72 8.10
CA ASP A 44 38.89 -39.00 8.82
C ASP A 44 39.70 -40.06 8.08
N ASN A 45 39.54 -40.17 6.75
CA ASN A 45 40.32 -41.09 5.94
C ASN A 45 41.83 -40.79 6.03
N ILE A 46 42.22 -39.52 5.83
CA ILE A 46 43.63 -39.10 5.90
C ILE A 46 44.21 -39.43 7.28
N ASN A 47 43.48 -39.19 8.37
CA ASN A 47 43.98 -39.45 9.72
C ASN A 47 43.97 -40.95 10.08
N ASN A 48 42.81 -41.59 10.04
CA ASN A 48 42.57 -42.93 10.58
C ASN A 48 42.96 -44.06 9.61
N VAL A 49 42.87 -43.84 8.30
CA VAL A 49 43.22 -44.86 7.29
C VAL A 49 44.64 -44.67 6.77
N GLN A 50 45.09 -43.42 6.61
CA GLN A 50 46.41 -43.14 6.03
C GLN A 50 47.50 -42.88 7.08
N LEU A 51 47.37 -41.83 7.88
CA LEU A 51 48.44 -41.35 8.77
C LEU A 51 48.71 -42.31 9.94
N LYS A 52 47.69 -42.72 10.70
CA LYS A 52 47.89 -43.62 11.85
C LYS A 52 48.56 -44.94 11.45
N PRO A 53 48.14 -45.64 10.39
CA PRO A 53 48.82 -46.89 10.06
C PRO A 53 50.18 -46.66 9.39
N LEU A 54 50.44 -45.49 8.78
CA LEU A 54 51.79 -45.13 8.35
C LEU A 54 52.76 -45.01 9.54
N MET A 55 52.31 -44.47 10.67
CA MET A 55 53.08 -44.47 11.92
C MET A 55 53.33 -45.88 12.44
N LEU A 56 52.35 -46.79 12.32
CA LEU A 56 52.51 -48.21 12.67
C LEU A 56 53.62 -48.87 11.84
N ALA A 57 53.64 -48.69 10.51
CA ALA A 57 54.70 -49.22 9.65
C ALA A 57 56.08 -48.67 10.03
N THR A 58 56.17 -47.38 10.36
CA THR A 58 57.41 -46.76 10.83
C THR A 58 57.84 -47.29 12.20
N LYS A 59 56.89 -47.59 13.10
CA LYS A 59 57.16 -48.23 14.39
C LYS A 59 57.71 -49.65 14.20
N VAL A 60 57.11 -50.45 13.31
CA VAL A 60 57.64 -51.78 12.96
C VAL A 60 59.07 -51.68 12.46
N ARG A 61 59.39 -50.71 11.60
CA ARG A 61 60.75 -50.48 11.12
C ARG A 61 61.73 -50.29 12.29
N GLY A 62 61.38 -49.44 13.25
CA GLY A 62 62.18 -49.22 14.46
C GLY A 62 62.37 -50.50 15.29
N LEU A 63 61.29 -51.27 15.51
CA LEU A 63 61.33 -52.53 16.25
C LEU A 63 62.21 -53.58 15.56
N VAL A 64 62.15 -53.69 14.23
CA VAL A 64 62.96 -54.63 13.44
C VAL A 64 64.46 -54.25 13.52
N TYR A 65 64.81 -52.97 13.46
CA TYR A 65 66.19 -52.52 13.71
C TYR A 65 66.65 -52.80 15.13
N GLN A 66 65.82 -52.49 16.14
CA GLN A 66 66.14 -52.76 17.54
C GLN A 66 66.35 -54.27 17.79
N MET A 67 65.51 -55.10 17.18
CA MET A 67 65.59 -56.56 17.22
C MET A 67 66.87 -57.08 16.58
N ARG A 68 67.29 -56.51 15.44
CA ARG A 68 68.58 -56.81 14.83
C ARG A 68 69.75 -56.43 15.74
N GLY A 69 69.65 -55.28 16.42
CA GLY A 69 70.62 -54.85 17.43
C GLY A 69 70.74 -55.84 18.59
N GLN A 70 69.61 -56.26 19.19
CA GLN A 70 69.60 -57.24 20.27
C GLN A 70 70.09 -58.63 19.82
N THR A 71 69.78 -59.03 18.58
CA THR A 71 70.32 -60.26 17.97
C THR A 71 71.84 -60.19 17.89
N LEU A 72 72.39 -59.05 17.46
CA LEU A 72 73.83 -58.82 17.41
C LEU A 72 74.45 -58.83 18.82
N THR A 73 73.82 -58.18 19.81
CA THR A 73 74.26 -58.23 21.22
C THR A 73 74.33 -59.66 21.74
N ALA A 74 73.30 -60.48 21.51
CA ALA A 74 73.26 -61.88 21.93
C ALA A 74 74.40 -62.71 21.31
N VAL A 75 74.75 -62.44 20.04
CA VAL A 75 75.82 -63.13 19.32
C VAL A 75 77.21 -62.63 19.72
N LEU A 76 77.39 -61.36 20.09
CA LEU A 76 78.70 -60.80 20.42
C LEU A 76 79.07 -60.92 21.90
N THR A 77 78.09 -60.96 22.81
CA THR A 77 78.39 -61.04 24.25
C THR A 77 78.99 -62.39 24.65
N HIS A 78 79.97 -62.32 25.56
CA HIS A 78 80.57 -63.50 26.19
C HIS A 78 79.91 -63.86 27.53
N ASN A 79 79.04 -62.98 28.07
CA ASN A 79 78.31 -63.21 29.32
C ASN A 79 76.98 -63.95 29.02
N PRO A 80 76.74 -65.14 29.61
CA PRO A 80 75.49 -65.87 29.43
C PRO A 80 74.23 -65.10 29.86
N ALA A 81 74.30 -64.32 30.95
CA ALA A 81 73.15 -63.56 31.45
C ALA A 81 72.73 -62.46 30.46
N ASP A 82 73.69 -61.70 29.95
CA ASP A 82 73.43 -60.65 28.95
C ASP A 82 72.89 -61.24 27.64
N ARG A 83 73.32 -62.46 27.28
CA ARG A 83 72.79 -63.18 26.11
C ARG A 83 71.34 -63.55 26.30
N GLU A 84 71.00 -64.12 27.46
CA GLU A 84 69.63 -64.51 27.78
C GLU A 84 68.71 -63.29 27.79
N GLU A 85 69.14 -62.18 28.40
CA GLU A 85 68.40 -60.91 28.39
C GLU A 85 68.19 -60.40 26.96
N ALA A 86 69.22 -60.42 26.11
CA ALA A 86 69.11 -60.00 24.72
C ALA A 86 68.14 -60.88 23.91
N LEU A 87 68.18 -62.20 24.10
CA LEU A 87 67.24 -63.14 23.46
C LEU A 87 65.80 -62.92 23.96
N ALA A 88 65.60 -62.66 25.25
CA ALA A 88 64.31 -62.31 25.81
C ALA A 88 63.75 -61.01 25.21
N LYS A 89 64.61 -59.98 25.05
CA LYS A 89 64.24 -58.74 24.35
C LYS A 89 63.87 -58.98 22.89
N VAL A 90 64.58 -59.85 22.16
CA VAL A 90 64.19 -60.22 20.79
C VAL A 90 62.80 -60.85 20.77
N LYS A 91 62.48 -61.75 21.72
CA LYS A 91 61.17 -62.39 21.82
C LYS A 91 60.06 -61.37 22.07
N ASP A 92 60.27 -60.42 22.98
CA ASP A 92 59.33 -59.33 23.25
C ASP A 92 59.13 -58.44 22.01
N LEU A 93 60.21 -58.06 21.33
CA LEU A 93 60.14 -57.26 20.10
C LEU A 93 59.39 -57.98 18.97
N ASN A 94 59.57 -59.30 18.82
CA ASN A 94 58.77 -60.07 17.85
C ASN A 94 57.29 -59.99 18.18
N LYS A 95 56.91 -60.12 19.46
CA LYS A 95 55.50 -60.01 19.90
C LYS A 95 54.93 -58.63 19.57
N GLN A 96 55.66 -57.55 19.85
CA GLN A 96 55.23 -56.20 19.49
C GLN A 96 55.07 -56.02 17.97
N VAL A 97 55.96 -56.62 17.16
CA VAL A 97 55.83 -56.60 15.70
C VAL A 97 54.58 -57.35 15.25
N ASP A 98 54.32 -58.53 15.80
CA ASP A 98 53.13 -59.34 15.47
C ASP A 98 51.82 -58.59 15.83
N GLU A 99 51.74 -57.98 17.02
CA GLU A 99 50.59 -57.16 17.43
C GLU A 99 50.34 -55.95 16.51
N ILE A 100 51.41 -55.26 16.09
CA ILE A 100 51.29 -54.13 15.17
C ILE A 100 50.94 -54.60 13.76
N ARG A 101 51.48 -55.74 13.30
CA ARG A 101 51.12 -56.35 12.00
C ARG A 101 49.63 -56.65 11.95
N ASP A 102 49.07 -57.30 12.97
CA ASP A 102 47.65 -57.60 13.06
C ASP A 102 46.78 -56.35 13.04
N THR A 103 47.22 -55.30 13.73
CA THR A 103 46.53 -54.00 13.73
C THR A 103 46.62 -53.33 12.36
N PHE A 104 47.80 -53.33 11.74
CA PHE A 104 48.03 -52.72 10.44
C PHE A 104 47.20 -53.41 9.34
N ALA A 105 47.16 -54.75 9.33
CA ALA A 105 46.39 -55.53 8.35
C ALA A 105 44.91 -55.13 8.30
N LYS A 106 44.31 -54.83 9.46
CA LYS A 106 42.89 -54.38 9.57
C LYS A 106 42.65 -52.98 9.00
N THR A 107 43.69 -52.19 8.75
CA THR A 107 43.59 -50.82 8.24
C THR A 107 43.78 -50.72 6.72
N ILE A 108 44.19 -51.82 6.08
CA ILE A 108 44.45 -51.86 4.65
C ILE A 108 43.12 -51.84 3.88
N LYS A 109 42.93 -50.78 3.08
CA LYS A 109 41.77 -50.64 2.19
C LYS A 109 42.13 -50.64 0.70
N ALA A 110 43.40 -50.47 0.36
CA ALA A 110 43.88 -50.37 -1.01
C ALA A 110 44.64 -51.64 -1.41
N GLU A 111 44.30 -52.19 -2.57
CA GLU A 111 44.93 -53.41 -3.11
C GLU A 111 46.45 -53.28 -3.26
N SER A 112 46.92 -52.11 -3.70
CA SER A 112 48.36 -51.80 -3.81
C SER A 112 49.09 -51.87 -2.47
N VAL A 113 48.44 -51.44 -1.38
CA VAL A 113 49.00 -51.52 -0.02
C VAL A 113 48.97 -52.96 0.48
N GLN A 114 47.91 -53.72 0.18
CA GLN A 114 47.82 -55.13 0.54
C GLN A 114 48.96 -55.93 -0.08
N LYS A 115 49.19 -55.77 -1.39
CA LYS A 115 50.27 -56.46 -2.10
C LYS A 115 51.65 -56.16 -1.50
N ALA A 116 51.96 -54.88 -1.26
CA ALA A 116 53.23 -54.49 -0.64
C ALA A 116 53.36 -55.06 0.79
N TYR A 117 52.25 -55.09 1.55
CA TYR A 117 52.22 -55.63 2.90
C TYR A 117 52.47 -57.15 2.92
N ASP A 118 51.88 -57.90 1.99
CA ASP A 118 52.09 -59.34 1.88
C ASP A 118 53.56 -59.69 1.53
N GLU A 119 54.18 -58.89 0.67
CA GLU A 119 55.62 -59.01 0.35
C GLU A 119 56.50 -58.73 1.58
N PHE A 120 56.17 -57.71 2.38
CA PHE A 120 56.83 -57.43 3.65
C PHE A 120 56.67 -58.58 4.64
N VAL A 121 55.43 -59.07 4.83
CA VAL A 121 55.11 -60.18 5.73
C VAL A 121 55.98 -61.39 5.41
N LYS A 122 56.03 -61.79 4.14
CA LYS A 122 56.86 -62.91 3.68
C LYS A 122 58.35 -62.67 3.96
N ALA A 123 58.89 -61.51 3.59
CA ALA A 123 60.31 -61.20 3.78
C ALA A 123 60.71 -61.13 5.26
N TYR A 124 59.83 -60.60 6.12
CA TYR A 124 60.04 -60.56 7.56
C TYR A 124 59.98 -61.95 8.20
N ASP A 125 59.00 -62.78 7.82
CA ASP A 125 58.87 -64.15 8.33
C ASP A 125 60.06 -65.02 7.87
N ASP A 126 60.56 -64.85 6.64
CA ASP A 126 61.79 -65.49 6.15
C ASP A 126 63.02 -65.08 6.97
N TYR A 127 63.16 -63.79 7.28
CA TYR A 127 64.24 -63.29 8.14
C TYR A 127 64.15 -63.87 9.56
N ARG A 128 62.95 -63.84 10.16
CA ARG A 128 62.68 -64.36 11.49
C ARG A 128 62.99 -65.86 11.56
N ALA A 129 62.49 -66.65 10.61
CA ALA A 129 62.70 -68.08 10.56
C ALA A 129 64.18 -68.44 10.42
N TYR A 130 64.93 -67.74 9.54
CA TYR A 130 66.37 -68.00 9.39
C TYR A 130 67.16 -67.60 10.65
N ARG A 131 66.84 -66.46 11.26
CA ARG A 131 67.44 -66.04 12.54
C ARG A 131 67.21 -67.09 13.62
N ASP A 132 65.97 -67.54 13.79
CA ASP A 132 65.59 -68.44 14.89
C ASP A 132 66.13 -69.86 14.66
N ASN A 133 66.01 -70.40 13.44
CA ASN A 133 66.37 -71.78 13.14
C ASN A 133 67.87 -72.00 12.87
N THR A 134 68.60 -70.96 12.47
CA THR A 134 70.03 -71.06 12.15
C THR A 134 70.88 -70.26 13.13
N VAL A 135 70.68 -68.94 13.23
CA VAL A 135 71.56 -68.08 14.06
C VAL A 135 71.43 -68.42 15.54
N PHE A 136 70.22 -68.46 16.09
CA PHE A 136 70.01 -68.80 17.50
C PHE A 136 70.33 -70.26 17.81
N LYS A 137 70.08 -71.19 16.88
CA LYS A 137 70.45 -72.59 17.05
C LYS A 137 71.97 -72.78 17.18
N LEU A 138 72.76 -72.14 16.30
CA LEU A 138 74.23 -72.16 16.39
C LEU A 138 74.73 -71.51 17.68
N LEU A 139 74.14 -70.35 18.04
CA LEU A 139 74.49 -69.64 19.27
C LEU A 139 74.22 -70.46 20.54
N LEU A 140 73.07 -71.13 20.61
CA LEU A 140 72.69 -71.99 21.75
C LEU A 140 73.49 -73.31 21.78
N ALA A 141 73.98 -73.77 20.63
CA ALA A 141 74.91 -74.90 20.54
C ALA A 141 76.36 -74.53 20.90
N GLY A 142 76.65 -73.26 21.21
CA GLY A 142 77.97 -72.77 21.59
C GLY A 142 78.85 -72.33 20.41
N ASP A 143 78.39 -72.43 19.17
CA ASP A 143 79.12 -72.01 17.97
C ASP A 143 78.90 -70.50 17.69
N GLN A 144 79.58 -69.67 18.49
CA GLN A 144 79.53 -68.22 18.35
C GLN A 144 80.12 -67.71 17.01
N PRO A 145 81.26 -68.23 16.50
CA PRO A 145 81.78 -67.85 15.19
C PRO A 145 80.83 -68.19 14.03
N GLY A 146 80.23 -69.38 14.04
CA GLY A 146 79.24 -69.80 13.04
C GLY A 146 77.97 -68.97 13.11
N ALA A 147 77.47 -68.68 14.32
CA ALA A 147 76.33 -67.77 14.51
C ALA A 147 76.62 -66.36 13.95
N LEU A 148 77.83 -65.84 14.18
CA LEU A 148 78.26 -64.53 13.65
C LEU A 148 78.37 -64.53 12.11
N ALA A 149 78.90 -65.60 11.52
CA ALA A 149 78.98 -65.76 10.08
C ALA A 149 77.58 -65.83 9.44
N ALA A 150 76.68 -66.65 10.00
CA ALA A 150 75.28 -66.74 9.56
C ALA A 150 74.53 -65.41 9.74
N LEU A 151 74.81 -64.68 10.81
CA LEU A 151 74.21 -63.37 11.09
C LEU A 151 74.65 -62.32 10.06
N LYS A 152 75.95 -62.26 9.72
CA LYS A 152 76.52 -61.29 8.77
C LYS A 152 76.28 -61.66 7.30
N GLY A 153 76.09 -62.94 7.01
CA GLY A 153 75.79 -63.47 5.67
C GLY A 153 74.31 -63.45 5.35
N GLU A 154 73.70 -64.63 5.21
CA GLU A 154 72.33 -64.79 4.73
C GLU A 154 71.29 -64.06 5.60
N ALA A 155 71.44 -64.01 6.93
CA ALA A 155 70.52 -63.25 7.78
C ALA A 155 70.58 -61.74 7.51
N ALA A 156 71.74 -61.19 7.11
CA ALA A 156 71.84 -59.78 6.75
C ALA A 156 71.12 -59.48 5.42
N GLY A 157 71.21 -60.39 4.45
CA GLY A 157 70.46 -60.30 3.19
C GLY A 157 68.94 -60.36 3.41
N LYS A 158 68.46 -61.31 4.21
CA LYS A 158 67.03 -61.42 4.56
C LYS A 158 66.54 -60.24 5.39
N PHE A 159 67.36 -59.74 6.32
CA PHE A 159 67.07 -58.50 7.06
C PHE A 159 66.89 -57.32 6.10
N LYS A 160 67.84 -57.13 5.18
CA LYS A 160 67.75 -56.08 4.16
C LYS A 160 66.48 -56.20 3.33
N ALA A 161 66.15 -57.41 2.85
CA ALA A 161 64.91 -57.65 2.10
C ALA A 161 63.66 -57.28 2.92
N SER A 162 63.62 -57.61 4.22
CA SER A 162 62.49 -57.24 5.09
C SER A 162 62.34 -55.72 5.28
N ILE A 163 63.46 -54.99 5.35
CA ILE A 163 63.44 -53.52 5.47
C ILE A 163 63.07 -52.87 4.13
N ASP A 164 63.62 -53.36 3.01
CA ASP A 164 63.36 -52.82 1.68
C ASP A 164 61.87 -52.99 1.31
N THR A 165 61.28 -54.16 1.60
CA THR A 165 59.83 -54.40 1.42
C THR A 165 58.98 -53.57 2.38
N LEU A 166 59.39 -53.36 3.63
CA LEU A 166 58.68 -52.46 4.56
C LEU A 166 58.72 -50.99 4.08
N ASN A 167 59.84 -50.55 3.53
CA ASN A 167 59.94 -49.22 2.92
C ASN A 167 59.01 -49.11 1.69
N ALA A 168 58.89 -50.16 0.89
CA ALA A 168 57.91 -50.19 -0.21
C ALA A 168 56.46 -50.04 0.30
N VAL A 169 56.10 -50.66 1.44
CA VAL A 169 54.80 -50.44 2.09
C VAL A 169 54.60 -48.97 2.44
N VAL A 170 55.61 -48.34 3.06
CA VAL A 170 55.58 -46.91 3.42
C VAL A 170 55.41 -46.04 2.18
N ASP A 171 56.17 -46.28 1.11
CA ASP A 171 56.13 -45.49 -0.13
C ASP A 171 54.78 -45.61 -0.84
N VAL A 172 54.23 -46.83 -0.96
CA VAL A 172 52.89 -47.04 -1.55
C VAL A 172 51.84 -46.33 -0.71
N LYS A 173 51.95 -46.39 0.62
CA LYS A 173 50.98 -45.77 1.53
C LYS A 173 51.04 -44.24 1.47
N VAL A 174 52.23 -43.66 1.34
CA VAL A 174 52.41 -42.21 1.09
C VAL A 174 51.79 -41.82 -0.25
N LYS A 175 52.00 -42.60 -1.32
CA LYS A 175 51.36 -42.33 -2.63
C LYS A 175 49.84 -42.39 -2.57
N VAL A 176 49.28 -43.39 -1.90
CA VAL A 176 47.82 -43.51 -1.70
C VAL A 176 47.28 -42.35 -0.85
N ALA A 177 47.99 -41.96 0.21
CA ALA A 177 47.63 -40.82 1.05
C ALA A 177 47.64 -39.51 0.26
N GLN A 178 48.65 -39.29 -0.59
CA GLN A 178 48.74 -38.11 -1.44
C GLN A 178 47.59 -38.06 -2.45
N GLY A 179 47.29 -39.18 -3.12
CA GLY A 179 46.13 -39.24 -4.02
C GLY A 179 44.81 -38.93 -3.30
N LYS A 180 44.64 -39.40 -2.05
CA LYS A 180 43.46 -39.06 -1.24
C LYS A 180 43.42 -37.60 -0.79
N TYR A 181 44.58 -36.99 -0.55
CA TYR A 181 44.67 -35.56 -0.28
C TYR A 181 44.29 -34.74 -1.52
N ASP A 182 44.79 -35.12 -2.70
CA ASP A 182 44.47 -34.45 -3.96
C ASP A 182 42.96 -34.59 -4.29
N ASP A 183 42.37 -35.76 -4.08
CA ASP A 183 40.92 -36.00 -4.15
C ASP A 183 40.14 -35.05 -3.20
N ALA A 184 40.63 -34.87 -1.97
CA ALA A 184 40.01 -34.00 -0.97
C ALA A 184 40.09 -32.52 -1.36
N VAL A 185 41.24 -32.07 -1.87
CA VAL A 185 41.43 -30.70 -2.37
C VAL A 185 40.50 -30.42 -3.55
N LYS A 186 40.38 -31.37 -4.48
CA LYS A 186 39.44 -31.26 -5.61
C LYS A 186 37.99 -31.21 -5.13
N THR A 187 37.61 -32.11 -4.22
CA THR A 187 36.27 -32.14 -3.62
C THR A 187 35.93 -30.81 -2.93
N TYR A 188 36.90 -30.21 -2.23
CA TYR A 188 36.76 -28.90 -1.62
C TYR A 188 36.54 -27.79 -2.68
N ALA A 189 37.35 -27.76 -3.73
CA ALA A 189 37.22 -26.78 -4.82
C ALA A 189 35.85 -26.88 -5.52
N ASP A 190 35.42 -28.09 -5.87
CA ASP A 190 34.12 -28.36 -6.50
C ASP A 190 32.96 -27.97 -5.56
N SER A 191 33.08 -28.30 -4.27
CA SER A 191 32.09 -27.93 -3.24
C SER A 191 31.98 -26.40 -3.09
N LYS A 192 33.12 -25.69 -3.11
CA LYS A 192 33.17 -24.24 -3.04
C LYS A 192 32.54 -23.61 -4.28
N ALA A 193 32.90 -24.07 -5.49
CA ALA A 193 32.34 -23.56 -6.74
C ALA A 193 30.81 -23.74 -6.79
N MET A 194 30.32 -24.92 -6.41
CA MET A 194 28.88 -25.20 -6.35
C MET A 194 28.18 -24.28 -5.35
N LEU A 195 28.71 -24.15 -4.12
CA LEU A 195 28.12 -23.32 -3.08
C LEU A 195 28.11 -21.82 -3.46
N THR A 196 29.20 -21.31 -4.06
CA THR A 196 29.25 -19.95 -4.61
C THR A 196 28.22 -19.78 -5.73
N GLY A 197 28.08 -20.76 -6.63
CA GLY A 197 27.08 -20.73 -7.71
C GLY A 197 25.64 -20.66 -7.19
N VAL A 198 25.30 -21.47 -6.18
CA VAL A 198 23.97 -21.45 -5.55
C VAL A 198 23.71 -20.13 -4.84
N ILE A 199 24.70 -19.56 -4.14
CA ILE A 199 24.57 -18.25 -3.48
C ILE A 199 24.32 -17.14 -4.51
N ILE A 200 25.15 -17.06 -5.56
CA ILE A 200 25.01 -16.03 -6.59
C ILE A 200 23.66 -16.18 -7.31
N GLY A 201 23.29 -17.40 -7.70
CA GLY A 201 22.01 -17.69 -8.31
C GLY A 201 20.83 -17.33 -7.41
N GLY A 202 20.95 -17.63 -6.11
CA GLY A 202 19.95 -17.30 -5.10
C GLY A 202 19.75 -15.80 -4.89
N ILE A 203 20.86 -15.05 -4.78
CA ILE A 203 20.83 -13.58 -4.69
C ILE A 203 20.22 -12.99 -5.97
N GLY A 204 20.67 -13.44 -7.14
CA GLY A 204 20.17 -12.98 -8.43
C GLY A 204 18.67 -13.21 -8.58
N LEU A 205 18.19 -14.40 -8.22
CA LEU A 205 16.76 -14.73 -8.24
C LEU A 205 15.97 -13.89 -7.24
N GLY A 206 16.49 -13.70 -6.02
CA GLY A 206 15.86 -12.86 -5.00
C GLY A 206 15.72 -11.40 -5.44
N LEU A 207 16.79 -10.81 -6.00
CA LEU A 207 16.77 -9.45 -6.57
C LEU A 207 15.81 -9.35 -7.76
N PHE A 208 15.81 -10.35 -8.65
CA PHE A 208 14.91 -10.38 -9.80
C PHE A 208 13.44 -10.44 -9.36
N LEU A 209 13.08 -11.34 -8.43
CA LEU A 209 11.71 -11.44 -7.90
C LEU A 209 11.31 -10.16 -7.16
N GLY A 210 12.20 -9.62 -6.33
CA GLY A 210 11.99 -8.36 -5.63
C GLY A 210 11.73 -7.21 -6.61
N TRP A 211 12.52 -7.11 -7.68
CA TRP A 211 12.34 -6.11 -8.73
C TRP A 211 11.01 -6.27 -9.46
N VAL A 212 10.61 -7.51 -9.83
CA VAL A 212 9.33 -7.77 -10.50
C VAL A 212 8.14 -7.36 -9.62
N ILE A 213 8.16 -7.74 -8.34
CA ILE A 213 7.10 -7.41 -7.38
C ILE A 213 7.05 -5.89 -7.15
N ALA A 214 8.19 -5.27 -6.83
CA ALA A 214 8.29 -3.84 -6.57
C ALA A 214 7.85 -3.02 -7.77
N ARG A 215 8.31 -3.38 -8.98
CA ARG A 215 7.93 -2.69 -10.23
C ARG A 215 6.44 -2.80 -10.52
N GLY A 216 5.81 -3.94 -10.23
CA GLY A 216 4.37 -4.13 -10.40
C GLY A 216 3.56 -3.23 -9.48
N ILE A 217 3.90 -3.20 -8.19
CA ILE A 217 3.20 -2.39 -7.19
C ILE A 217 3.45 -0.89 -7.44
N ALA A 218 4.71 -0.48 -7.63
CA ALA A 218 5.08 0.92 -7.81
C ALA A 218 4.44 1.55 -9.05
N ARG A 219 4.31 0.79 -10.16
CA ARG A 219 3.63 1.29 -11.35
C ARG A 219 2.14 1.52 -11.13
N GLY A 220 1.45 0.58 -10.50
CA GLY A 220 0.01 0.72 -10.24
C GLY A 220 -0.29 1.87 -9.28
N LEU A 221 0.50 2.02 -8.22
CA LEU A 221 0.40 3.17 -7.32
C LEU A 221 0.75 4.49 -8.00
N GLY A 222 1.75 4.49 -8.89
CA GLY A 222 2.11 5.67 -9.68
C GLY A 222 0.97 6.16 -10.57
N GLN A 223 0.25 5.25 -11.23
CA GLN A 223 -0.92 5.59 -12.06
C GLN A 223 -2.06 6.19 -11.23
N VAL A 224 -2.36 5.61 -10.06
CA VAL A 224 -3.36 6.18 -9.16
C VAL A 224 -2.96 7.59 -8.71
N ASN A 225 -1.69 7.79 -8.36
CA ASN A 225 -1.17 9.09 -7.94
C ASN A 225 -1.24 10.15 -9.06
N GLU A 226 -0.92 9.77 -10.29
CA GLU A 226 -0.99 10.67 -11.46
C GLU A 226 -2.43 11.15 -11.71
N VAL A 227 -3.41 10.24 -11.70
CA VAL A 227 -4.83 10.59 -11.86
C VAL A 227 -5.33 11.42 -10.66
N ALA A 228 -4.87 11.11 -9.44
CA ALA A 228 -5.21 11.90 -8.27
C ALA A 228 -4.67 13.34 -8.33
N GLN A 229 -3.48 13.56 -8.90
CA GLN A 229 -2.96 14.92 -9.13
C GLN A 229 -3.81 15.69 -10.13
N LYS A 230 -4.18 15.08 -11.25
CA LYS A 230 -5.09 15.71 -12.23
C LYS A 230 -6.47 16.02 -11.63
N ALA A 231 -6.99 15.11 -10.79
CA ALA A 231 -8.23 15.34 -10.05
C ALA A 231 -8.14 16.55 -9.11
N ALA A 232 -7.00 16.74 -8.44
CA ALA A 232 -6.76 17.89 -7.58
C ALA A 232 -6.68 19.22 -8.37
N GLU A 233 -6.30 19.17 -9.65
CA GLU A 233 -6.33 20.29 -10.59
C GLU A 233 -7.73 20.53 -11.20
N GLY A 234 -8.71 19.69 -10.87
CA GLY A 234 -10.10 19.80 -11.32
C GLY A 234 -10.43 19.01 -12.59
N ASP A 235 -9.47 18.27 -13.15
CA ASP A 235 -9.73 17.35 -14.26
C ASP A 235 -10.27 16.01 -13.74
N LEU A 236 -11.58 15.80 -13.91
CA LEU A 236 -12.27 14.58 -13.50
C LEU A 236 -12.52 13.60 -14.65
N THR A 237 -11.93 13.85 -15.83
CA THR A 237 -12.17 13.05 -17.04
C THR A 237 -11.28 11.82 -17.13
N GLU A 238 -10.10 11.90 -16.53
CA GLU A 238 -9.10 10.83 -16.52
C GLU A 238 -9.51 9.66 -15.64
N ARG A 239 -8.97 8.47 -15.95
CA ARG A 239 -9.25 7.22 -15.26
C ARG A 239 -7.96 6.46 -15.01
N VAL A 240 -7.88 5.77 -13.88
CA VAL A 240 -6.69 4.97 -13.52
C VAL A 240 -6.54 3.77 -14.46
N ALA A 241 -7.66 3.18 -14.89
CA ALA A 241 -7.70 2.09 -15.88
C ALA A 241 -6.85 0.85 -15.53
N LEU A 242 -6.71 0.54 -14.23
CA LEU A 242 -6.04 -0.68 -13.77
C LEU A 242 -6.90 -1.92 -14.03
N THR A 243 -6.33 -2.86 -14.80
CA THR A 243 -6.99 -4.13 -15.17
C THR A 243 -6.69 -5.29 -14.21
N THR A 244 -5.79 -5.10 -13.24
CA THR A 244 -5.42 -6.14 -12.28
C THR A 244 -6.53 -6.40 -11.26
N THR A 245 -6.65 -7.64 -10.79
CA THR A 245 -7.63 -8.01 -9.76
C THR A 245 -7.08 -7.98 -8.33
N ASP A 246 -5.82 -7.56 -8.15
CA ASP A 246 -5.17 -7.42 -6.85
C ASP A 246 -5.67 -6.19 -6.08
N GLU A 247 -5.14 -5.95 -4.87
CA GLU A 247 -5.53 -4.82 -4.04
C GLU A 247 -5.30 -3.48 -4.73
N VAL A 248 -4.21 -3.35 -5.51
CA VAL A 248 -3.89 -2.12 -6.26
C VAL A 248 -4.91 -1.88 -7.35
N GLY A 249 -5.30 -2.90 -8.12
CA GLY A 249 -6.36 -2.76 -9.12
C GLY A 249 -7.74 -2.52 -8.52
N THR A 250 -8.03 -3.11 -7.34
CA THR A 250 -9.26 -2.84 -6.59
C THR A 250 -9.31 -1.40 -6.09
N MET A 251 -8.20 -0.88 -5.59
CA MET A 251 -8.04 0.52 -5.20
C MET A 251 -8.24 1.46 -6.40
N GLY A 252 -7.63 1.16 -7.55
CA GLY A 252 -7.83 1.93 -8.78
C GLY A 252 -9.30 2.01 -9.21
N ARG A 253 -10.02 0.87 -9.20
CA ARG A 253 -11.46 0.85 -9.52
C ARG A 253 -12.31 1.63 -8.50
N ALA A 254 -11.96 1.56 -7.22
CA ALA A 254 -12.64 2.35 -6.19
C ALA A 254 -12.40 3.85 -6.39
N PHE A 255 -11.18 4.24 -6.78
CA PHE A 255 -10.83 5.61 -7.12
C PHE A 255 -11.60 6.12 -8.35
N ASP A 256 -11.69 5.31 -9.42
CA ASP A 256 -12.50 5.66 -10.60
C ASP A 256 -13.97 5.91 -10.26
N ARG A 257 -14.57 5.09 -9.38
CA ARG A 257 -15.95 5.29 -8.89
C ARG A 257 -16.11 6.58 -8.07
N MET A 258 -15.12 6.90 -7.24
CA MET A 258 -15.11 8.15 -6.47
C MET A 258 -15.11 9.36 -7.41
N MET A 259 -14.24 9.34 -8.43
CA MET A 259 -14.14 10.38 -9.44
C MET A 259 -15.44 10.56 -10.24
N GLU A 260 -16.09 9.47 -10.62
CA GLU A 260 -17.39 9.51 -11.30
C GLU A 260 -18.47 10.18 -10.45
N ASN A 261 -18.51 9.87 -9.15
CA ASN A 261 -19.45 10.50 -8.21
C ASN A 261 -19.17 11.99 -8.02
N ILE A 262 -17.90 12.40 -7.90
CA ILE A 262 -17.53 13.81 -7.81
C ILE A 262 -17.95 14.55 -9.08
N ALA A 263 -17.65 13.99 -10.27
CA ALA A 263 -18.04 14.59 -11.54
C ALA A 263 -19.56 14.77 -11.66
N ARG A 264 -20.34 13.79 -11.18
CA ARG A 264 -21.80 13.87 -11.14
C ARG A 264 -22.30 15.00 -10.25
N VAL A 265 -21.78 15.11 -9.03
CA VAL A 265 -22.13 16.17 -8.08
C VAL A 265 -21.79 17.54 -8.64
N VAL A 266 -20.58 17.71 -9.22
CA VAL A 266 -20.19 18.97 -9.88
C VAL A 266 -21.13 19.31 -11.04
N GLY A 267 -21.53 18.30 -11.83
CA GLY A 267 -22.51 18.46 -12.91
C GLY A 267 -23.91 18.87 -12.42
N GLU A 268 -24.36 18.36 -11.28
CA GLU A 268 -25.61 18.78 -10.63
C GLU A 268 -25.53 20.21 -10.11
N VAL A 269 -24.45 20.57 -9.42
CA VAL A 269 -24.22 21.95 -8.94
C VAL A 269 -24.21 22.93 -10.11
N ARG A 270 -23.49 22.62 -11.21
CA ARG A 270 -23.46 23.48 -12.41
C ARG A 270 -24.85 23.66 -13.01
N ARG A 271 -25.66 22.60 -13.11
CA ARG A 271 -27.05 22.69 -13.60
C ARG A 271 -27.90 23.56 -12.68
N GLY A 272 -27.77 23.39 -11.36
CA GLY A 272 -28.44 24.23 -10.37
C GLY A 272 -28.06 25.72 -10.52
N SER A 273 -26.77 26.02 -10.68
CA SER A 273 -26.30 27.40 -10.90
C SER A 273 -26.85 28.02 -12.18
N VAL A 274 -26.95 27.26 -13.28
CA VAL A 274 -27.58 27.74 -14.53
C VAL A 274 -29.06 28.05 -14.32
N GLN A 275 -29.77 27.20 -13.58
CA GLN A 275 -31.19 27.41 -13.27
C GLN A 275 -31.40 28.65 -12.39
N VAL A 276 -30.55 28.85 -11.38
CA VAL A 276 -30.56 30.06 -10.55
C VAL A 276 -30.28 31.30 -11.39
N ALA A 277 -29.26 31.28 -12.25
CA ALA A 277 -28.94 32.39 -13.14
C ALA A 277 -30.11 32.74 -14.07
N SER A 278 -30.78 31.73 -14.63
CA SER A 278 -31.98 31.92 -15.45
C SER A 278 -33.13 32.53 -14.66
N ALA A 279 -33.40 32.03 -13.45
CA ALA A 279 -34.45 32.57 -12.58
C ALA A 279 -34.16 34.01 -12.15
N SER A 280 -32.89 34.33 -11.83
CA SER A 280 -32.45 35.70 -11.56
C SER A 280 -32.66 36.62 -12.77
N GLY A 281 -32.40 36.15 -13.99
CA GLY A 281 -32.71 36.88 -15.22
C GLY A 281 -34.21 37.19 -15.37
N GLN A 282 -35.08 36.20 -15.12
CA GLN A 282 -36.53 36.39 -15.16
C GLN A 282 -37.03 37.36 -14.08
N ILE A 283 -36.49 37.27 -12.86
CA ILE A 283 -36.80 38.22 -11.77
C ILE A 283 -36.38 39.63 -12.16
N SER A 284 -35.20 39.81 -12.75
CA SER A 284 -34.72 41.12 -13.21
C SER A 284 -35.67 41.72 -14.25
N SER A 285 -36.07 40.95 -15.26
CA SER A 285 -37.06 41.39 -16.26
C SER A 285 -38.42 41.71 -15.64
N GLY A 286 -38.91 40.86 -14.73
CA GLY A 286 -40.18 41.10 -14.02
C GLY A 286 -40.14 42.34 -13.12
N THR A 287 -38.99 42.62 -12.51
CA THR A 287 -38.78 43.82 -11.69
C THR A 287 -38.78 45.08 -12.55
N GLN A 288 -38.22 45.01 -13.76
CA GLN A 288 -38.23 46.12 -14.70
C GLN A 288 -39.64 46.42 -15.23
N ASP A 289 -40.42 45.40 -15.56
CA ASP A 289 -41.84 45.55 -15.95
C ASP A 289 -42.68 46.13 -14.80
N LEU A 290 -42.51 45.60 -13.58
CA LEU A 290 -43.19 46.11 -12.40
C LEU A 290 -42.83 47.58 -12.11
N SER A 291 -41.55 47.93 -12.25
CA SER A 291 -41.07 49.31 -12.10
C SER A 291 -41.74 50.25 -13.12
N GLN A 292 -41.81 49.83 -14.39
CA GLN A 292 -42.49 50.59 -15.44
C GLN A 292 -43.98 50.79 -15.12
N ARG A 293 -44.70 49.71 -14.79
CA ARG A 293 -46.12 49.78 -14.41
C ARG A 293 -46.36 50.65 -13.18
N THR A 294 -45.45 50.61 -12.21
CA THR A 294 -45.52 51.48 -11.02
C THR A 294 -45.35 52.95 -11.40
N SER A 295 -44.45 53.26 -12.34
CA SER A 295 -44.27 54.61 -12.88
C SER A 295 -45.50 55.10 -13.65
N GLU A 296 -46.12 54.24 -14.48
CA GLU A 296 -47.36 54.54 -15.19
C GLU A 296 -48.52 54.79 -14.21
N GLN A 297 -48.66 53.93 -13.20
CA GLN A 297 -49.68 54.08 -12.16
C GLN A 297 -49.49 55.37 -11.36
N ALA A 298 -48.25 55.73 -11.03
CA ALA A 298 -47.96 57.00 -10.37
C ALA A 298 -48.42 58.19 -11.22
N SER A 299 -48.16 58.16 -12.54
CA SER A 299 -48.62 59.19 -13.47
C SER A 299 -50.15 59.27 -13.56
N SER A 300 -50.85 58.14 -13.65
CA SER A 300 -52.33 58.14 -13.64
C SER A 300 -52.91 58.66 -12.32
N LEU A 301 -52.23 58.40 -11.20
CA LEU A 301 -52.64 58.93 -9.90
C LEU A 301 -52.45 60.45 -9.82
N GLU A 302 -51.37 60.97 -10.42
CA GLU A 302 -51.11 62.40 -10.55
C GLU A 302 -52.21 63.08 -11.39
N GLU A 303 -52.58 62.49 -12.54
CA GLU A 303 -53.69 62.98 -13.38
C GLU A 303 -55.03 62.94 -12.64
N THR A 304 -55.30 61.87 -11.89
CA THR A 304 -56.51 61.76 -11.05
C THR A 304 -56.53 62.84 -9.96
N THR A 305 -55.38 63.12 -9.35
CA THR A 305 -55.25 64.15 -8.32
C THR A 305 -55.54 65.54 -8.91
N ALA A 306 -54.97 65.86 -10.08
CA ALA A 306 -55.26 67.10 -10.80
C ALA A 306 -56.75 67.22 -11.18
N ALA A 307 -57.37 66.13 -11.64
CA ALA A 307 -58.81 66.10 -11.93
C ALA A 307 -59.65 66.35 -10.67
N MET A 308 -59.24 65.81 -9.51
CA MET A 308 -59.89 66.05 -8.21
C MET A 308 -59.74 67.50 -7.75
N GLU A 309 -58.60 68.16 -7.99
CA GLU A 309 -58.43 69.59 -7.73
C GLU A 309 -59.37 70.44 -8.60
N GLN A 310 -59.45 70.14 -9.89
CA GLN A 310 -60.38 70.82 -10.80
C GLN A 310 -61.85 70.58 -10.42
N MET A 311 -62.20 69.36 -10.02
CA MET A 311 -63.54 69.02 -9.55
C MET A 311 -63.87 69.77 -8.26
N THR A 312 -62.93 69.85 -7.31
CA THR A 312 -63.09 70.61 -6.06
C THR A 312 -63.32 72.10 -6.33
N SER A 313 -62.58 72.68 -7.29
CA SER A 313 -62.80 74.06 -7.75
C SER A 313 -64.22 74.26 -8.30
N THR A 314 -64.68 73.32 -9.13
CA THR A 314 -66.04 73.36 -9.71
C THR A 314 -67.13 73.20 -8.65
N ILE A 315 -66.93 72.32 -7.66
CA ILE A 315 -67.85 72.16 -6.52
C ILE A 315 -67.93 73.45 -5.72
N LYS A 316 -66.79 74.11 -5.45
CA LYS A 316 -66.75 75.41 -4.76
C LYS A 316 -67.53 76.48 -5.54
N GLN A 317 -67.31 76.55 -6.85
CA GLN A 317 -68.05 77.45 -7.73
C GLN A 317 -69.55 77.16 -7.71
N ASN A 318 -69.97 75.90 -7.74
CA ASN A 318 -71.39 75.51 -7.64
C ASN A 318 -72.00 75.90 -6.29
N ALA A 319 -71.25 75.74 -5.19
CA ALA A 319 -71.69 76.17 -3.87
C ALA A 319 -71.89 77.71 -3.80
N ASP A 320 -70.96 78.47 -4.37
CA ASP A 320 -71.07 79.94 -4.46
C ASP A 320 -72.26 80.37 -5.33
N ASN A 321 -72.47 79.71 -6.47
CA ASN A 321 -73.64 79.94 -7.33
C ASN A 321 -74.95 79.62 -6.60
N ALA A 322 -75.03 78.51 -5.87
CA ALA A 322 -76.21 78.16 -5.07
C ALA A 322 -76.48 79.21 -3.97
N LYS A 323 -75.42 79.73 -3.33
CA LYS A 323 -75.54 80.81 -2.35
C LYS A 323 -76.05 82.11 -2.97
N GLN A 324 -75.54 82.49 -4.14
CA GLN A 324 -76.06 83.66 -4.89
C GLN A 324 -77.52 83.46 -5.32
N ALA A 325 -77.87 82.30 -5.85
CA ALA A 325 -79.25 81.98 -6.24
C ALA A 325 -80.20 82.07 -5.03
N ASN A 326 -79.78 81.57 -3.86
CA ASN A 326 -80.54 81.71 -2.63
C ASN A 326 -80.72 83.19 -2.21
N GLN A 327 -79.67 84.02 -2.34
CA GLN A 327 -79.77 85.46 -2.07
C GLN A 327 -80.74 86.16 -3.03
N LEU A 328 -80.70 85.82 -4.34
CA LEU A 328 -81.66 86.34 -5.31
C LEU A 328 -83.09 85.91 -4.97
N ALA A 329 -83.30 84.67 -4.54
CA ALA A 329 -84.62 84.18 -4.15
C ALA A 329 -85.17 84.92 -2.92
N ILE A 330 -84.32 85.23 -1.93
CA ILE A 330 -84.69 86.05 -0.76
C ILE A 330 -85.06 87.47 -1.21
N ALA A 331 -84.27 88.10 -2.08
CA ALA A 331 -84.56 89.45 -2.59
C ALA A 331 -85.87 89.48 -3.41
N ALA A 332 -86.11 88.48 -4.26
CA ALA A 332 -87.34 88.36 -5.01
C ALA A 332 -88.56 88.19 -4.09
N ARG A 333 -88.42 87.43 -3.00
CA ARG A 333 -89.46 87.28 -1.97
C ARG A 333 -89.77 88.61 -1.27
N GLU A 334 -88.74 89.39 -0.90
CA GLU A 334 -88.91 90.70 -0.28
C GLU A 334 -89.64 91.70 -1.19
N VAL A 335 -89.31 91.70 -2.49
CA VAL A 335 -90.04 92.50 -3.50
C VAL A 335 -91.51 92.04 -3.61
N ALA A 336 -91.76 90.73 -3.61
CA ALA A 336 -93.12 90.19 -3.64
C ALA A 336 -93.94 90.54 -2.38
N GLU A 337 -93.32 90.50 -1.19
CA GLU A 337 -93.96 90.91 0.08
C GLU A 337 -94.32 92.41 0.08
N ASN A 338 -93.41 93.27 -0.40
CA ASN A 338 -93.69 94.70 -0.59
C ASN A 338 -94.81 94.95 -1.61
N GLY A 339 -94.81 94.24 -2.74
CA GLY A 339 -95.88 94.28 -3.73
C GLY A 339 -97.24 93.84 -3.15
N GLY A 340 -97.23 92.84 -2.26
CA GLY A 340 -98.40 92.39 -1.51
C GLY A 340 -99.00 93.50 -0.63
N GLN A 341 -98.16 94.28 0.07
CA GLN A 341 -98.63 95.41 0.89
C GLN A 341 -99.24 96.55 0.04
N VAL A 342 -98.65 96.85 -1.11
CA VAL A 342 -99.17 97.86 -2.04
C VAL A 342 -100.55 97.43 -2.58
N THR A 343 -100.69 96.15 -2.94
CA THR A 343 -101.96 95.60 -3.42
C THR A 343 -103.03 95.63 -2.33
N ALA A 344 -102.67 95.31 -1.08
CA ALA A 344 -103.57 95.39 0.07
C ALA A 344 -104.06 96.85 0.33
N LYS A 345 -103.16 97.84 0.21
CA LYS A 345 -103.54 99.26 0.28
C LYS A 345 -104.50 99.67 -0.84
N ALA A 346 -104.28 99.18 -2.06
CA ALA A 346 -105.16 99.47 -3.19
C ALA A 346 -106.58 98.90 -3.01
N VAL A 347 -106.71 97.69 -2.45
CA VAL A 347 -108.00 97.07 -2.10
C VAL A 347 -108.72 97.88 -1.02
N ALA A 348 -108.00 98.34 0.02
CA ALA A 348 -108.57 99.19 1.06
C ALA A 348 -109.09 100.53 0.50
N SER A 349 -108.36 101.15 -0.44
CA SER A 349 -108.83 102.36 -1.13
C SER A 349 -110.07 102.10 -1.99
N MET A 350 -110.17 100.94 -2.66
CA MET A 350 -111.39 100.57 -3.39
C MET A 350 -112.61 100.35 -2.47
N ASP A 351 -112.41 99.83 -1.25
CA ASP A 351 -113.49 99.70 -0.26
C ASP A 351 -114.02 101.07 0.21
N GLU A 352 -113.12 102.04 0.43
CA GLU A 352 -113.50 103.42 0.78
C GLU A 352 -114.23 104.15 -0.36
N ILE A 353 -113.85 103.90 -1.62
CA ILE A 353 -114.58 104.39 -2.80
C ILE A 353 -116.00 103.79 -2.85
N ASN A 354 -116.15 102.50 -2.55
CA ASN A 354 -117.44 101.83 -2.51
C ASN A 354 -118.35 102.42 -1.43
N LYS A 355 -117.84 102.64 -0.21
CA LYS A 355 -118.57 103.33 0.86
C LYS A 355 -118.99 104.74 0.46
N SER A 356 -118.10 105.51 -0.17
CA SER A 356 -118.43 106.86 -0.64
C SER A 356 -119.51 106.85 -1.73
N SER A 357 -119.47 105.88 -2.64
CA SER A 357 -120.47 105.70 -3.69
C SER A 357 -121.85 105.35 -3.12
N LYS A 358 -121.92 104.52 -2.07
CA LYS A 358 -123.16 104.21 -1.34
C LYS A 358 -123.76 105.45 -0.68
N LYS A 359 -122.90 106.28 -0.07
CA LYS A 359 -123.30 107.55 0.57
C LYS A 359 -123.85 108.56 -0.46
N ILE A 360 -123.30 108.56 -1.68
CA ILE A 360 -123.86 109.35 -2.79
C ILE A 360 -125.24 108.83 -3.21
N ALA A 361 -125.44 107.51 -3.26
CA ALA A 361 -126.75 106.91 -3.58
C ALA A 361 -127.83 107.29 -2.55
N ASP A 362 -127.49 107.30 -1.26
CA ASP A 362 -128.39 107.74 -0.19
C ASP A 362 -128.78 109.22 -0.34
N ILE A 363 -127.83 110.09 -0.72
CA ILE A 363 -128.10 111.52 -0.98
C ILE A 363 -129.02 111.69 -2.19
N ILE A 364 -128.82 110.93 -3.27
CA ILE A 364 -129.69 110.98 -4.46
C ILE A 364 -131.14 110.60 -4.06
N GLY A 365 -131.32 109.58 -3.20
CA GLY A 365 -132.63 109.18 -2.70
C GLY A 365 -133.37 110.29 -1.96
N VAL A 366 -132.67 111.05 -1.12
CA VAL A 366 -133.26 112.20 -0.40
C VAL A 366 -133.58 113.37 -1.34
N ILE A 367 -132.76 113.59 -2.38
CA ILE A 367 -133.02 114.64 -3.38
C ILE A 367 -134.28 114.33 -4.20
N ASP A 368 -134.54 113.06 -4.52
CA ASP A 368 -135.74 112.64 -5.25
C ASP A 368 -137.01 112.86 -4.39
N GLU A 369 -136.91 112.65 -3.08
CA GLU A 369 -137.99 112.89 -2.12
C GLU A 369 -138.29 114.40 -1.94
N ILE A 370 -137.24 115.25 -1.95
CA ILE A 370 -137.38 116.72 -1.91
C ILE A 370 -137.96 117.26 -3.23
N ALA A 371 -137.57 116.69 -4.37
CA ALA A 371 -138.14 117.06 -5.67
C ALA A 371 -139.65 116.76 -5.74
N PHE A 372 -140.10 115.63 -5.18
CA PHE A 372 -141.52 115.28 -5.10
C PHE A 372 -142.31 116.22 -4.17
N GLN A 373 -141.77 116.58 -3.01
CA GLN A 373 -142.40 117.54 -2.09
C GLN A 373 -142.49 118.95 -2.67
N THR A 374 -141.48 119.37 -3.44
CA THR A 374 -141.46 120.70 -4.09
C THR A 374 -142.52 120.78 -5.21
N ASN A 375 -142.70 119.70 -5.96
CA ASN A 375 -143.73 119.62 -7.00
C ASN A 375 -145.16 119.68 -6.42
N LEU A 376 -145.39 119.10 -5.24
CA LEU A 376 -146.71 119.15 -4.56
C LEU A 376 -147.04 120.53 -3.98
N LEU A 377 -146.04 121.32 -3.55
CA LEU A 377 -146.28 122.68 -3.02
C LEU A 377 -146.66 123.69 -4.12
N ALA A 378 -146.22 123.48 -5.36
CA ALA A 378 -146.50 124.41 -6.46
C ALA A 378 -147.96 124.35 -6.97
N LEU A 379 -148.70 123.27 -6.71
CA LEU A 379 -150.04 123.05 -7.27
C LEU A 379 -151.20 123.55 -6.38
N ASN A 380 -150.97 123.81 -5.09
CA ASN A 380 -152.01 124.26 -4.14
C ASN A 380 -152.05 125.79 -3.90
N ALA A 381 -151.27 126.56 -4.65
CA ALA A 381 -151.22 128.03 -4.56
C ALA A 381 -151.80 128.75 -5.81
N ALA A 382 -152.49 128.03 -6.69
CA ALA A 382 -153.33 128.52 -7.79
C ALA A 382 -154.67 127.79 -7.74
#